data_AF-A0AA95L2Z3-F1
#
_entry.id   AF-A0AA95L2Z3-F1
#
_cell.length_a   1.000
_cell.length_b   1.000
_cell.length_c   1.000
_cell.angle_alpha   90.00
_cell.angle_beta   90.00
_cell.angle_gamma   90.00
#
_symmetry.space_group_name_H-M   'P 1'
#
loop_
_entity.id
_entity.type
_entity.pdbx_description
1 polymer ?
#
loop_
_entity_poly.entity_id
_entity_poly.type
_entity_poly.pdbx_seq_one_letter_code
_entity_poly.pdbx_strand_id
1 'polypeptide(L)' 'MSIILITGSERLIGSEAVEFFANFGYDIVGIDNNMRQYFFGADGDTNWKSQFLGNEFF' A
#
# COMPACT_ATOMS: atom_id res chain seq x y z
N MET A 1 -8.37 -6.95 -18.63
CA MET A 1 -7.89 -6.84 -17.24
C MET A 1 -6.55 -6.14 -17.25
N SER A 2 -6.45 -4.98 -16.62
CA SER A 2 -5.21 -4.21 -16.49
C SER A 2 -4.80 -4.22 -15.03
N ILE A 3 -3.61 -4.77 -14.75
CA ILE A 3 -3.04 -4.84 -13.41
C ILE A 3 -2.15 -3.62 -13.19
N ILE A 4 -2.27 -2.98 -12.03
CA ILE A 4 -1.41 -1.88 -11.61
C ILE A 4 -0.53 -2.37 -10.45
N LEU A 5 0.79 -2.34 -10.67
CA LEU A 5 1.79 -2.68 -9.67
C LEU A 5 2.23 -1.41 -8.93
N ILE A 6 2.10 -1.39 -7.61
CA ILE A 6 2.49 -0.26 -6.76
C ILE A 6 3.56 -0.73 -5.78
N THR A 7 4.77 -0.19 -5.92
CA THR A 7 5.86 -0.41 -4.96
C THR A 7 5.84 0.68 -3.88
N GLY A 8 6.18 0.32 -2.65
CA GLY A 8 6.04 1.22 -1.50
C GLY A 8 4.57 1.51 -1.16
N SER A 9 3.67 0.55 -1.38
CA SER A 9 2.21 0.70 -1.32
C SER A 9 1.66 1.05 0.06
N GLU A 10 2.44 0.86 1.13
CA GLU A 10 2.00 1.12 2.50
C GLU A 10 2.41 2.51 3.00
N ARG A 11 3.13 3.28 2.18
CA ARG A 11 3.58 4.65 2.50
C ARG A 11 2.63 5.69 1.95
N LEU A 12 2.73 6.92 2.45
CA LEU A 12 1.88 8.07 2.10
C LEU A 12 1.46 8.13 0.61
N ILE A 13 2.42 8.17 -0.31
CA ILE A 13 2.13 8.31 -1.75
C ILE A 13 1.66 6.97 -2.36
N GLY A 14 2.28 5.86 -1.96
CA GLY A 14 1.93 4.54 -2.50
C GLY A 14 0.52 4.13 -2.09
N SER A 15 0.11 4.43 -0.85
CA SER A 15 -1.24 4.14 -0.38
C SER A 15 -2.29 5.00 -1.06
N GLU A 16 -2.00 6.28 -1.30
CA GLU A 16 -2.90 7.14 -2.07
C GLU A 16 -3.09 6.62 -3.50
N ALA A 17 -2.01 6.12 -4.13
CA ALA A 17 -2.12 5.49 -5.44
C ALA A 17 -2.98 4.22 -5.41
N VAL A 18 -2.85 3.38 -4.37
CA VAL A 18 -3.73 2.20 -4.19
C VAL A 18 -5.18 2.64 -4.11
N GLU A 19 -5.49 3.57 -3.20
CA GLU A 19 -6.85 4.08 -2.99
C GLU A 19 -7.44 4.70 -4.26
N PHE A 20 -6.65 5.54 -4.95
CA PHE A 20 -7.08 6.18 -6.20
C PHE A 20 -7.44 5.15 -7.26
N PHE A 21 -6.54 4.20 -7.58
CA PHE A 21 -6.76 3.26 -8.67
C PHE A 21 -7.74 2.13 -8.32
N ALA A 22 -7.80 1.69 -7.06
CA ALA A 22 -8.80 0.73 -6.61
C ALA A 22 -10.22 1.28 -6.80
N ASN A 23 -10.44 2.57 -6.54
CA ASN A 23 -11.71 3.24 -6.77
C ASN A 23 -12.15 3.30 -8.24
N PHE A 24 -11.23 3.10 -9.20
CA PHE A 24 -11.55 2.98 -10.63
C PHE A 24 -11.75 1.53 -11.10
N GLY A 25 -11.70 0.55 -10.19
CA GLY A 25 -11.93 -0.87 -10.48
C GLY A 25 -10.74 -1.57 -11.16
N TYR A 26 -9.52 -1.07 -10.97
CA TYR A 26 -8.31 -1.77 -11.41
C TYR A 26 -7.93 -2.89 -10.45
N ASP A 27 -7.32 -3.96 -10.98
CA ASP A 27 -6.65 -4.97 -10.16
C ASP A 27 -5.31 -4.42 -9.68
N ILE A 28 -5.12 -4.35 -8.37
CA ILE A 28 -3.93 -3.76 -7.75
C ILE A 28 -3.05 -4.85 -7.16
N VAL A 29 -1.75 -4.77 -7.40
CA VAL A 29 -0.72 -5.55 -6.69
C VAL A 29 0.16 -4.58 -5.94
N GLY A 30 -0.01 -4.52 -4.61
CA GLY A 30 0.84 -3.72 -3.72
C GLY A 30 2.05 -4.51 -3.23
N ILE A 31 3.24 -3.90 -3.28
CA ILE A 31 4.47 -4.46 -2.70
C ILE A 31 5.10 -3.40 -1.82
N ASP A 32 5.18 -3.67 -0.51
CA ASP A 32 6.00 -2.94 0.44
C ASP A 32 6.78 -3.94 1.29
N ASN A 33 8.01 -3.59 1.64
CA ASN A 33 8.88 -4.43 2.47
C ASN A 33 9.11 -3.81 3.86
N ASN A 34 8.31 -2.80 4.22
CA ASN A 34 8.35 -2.08 5.48
C ASN A 34 9.76 -1.54 5.81
N MET A 35 10.53 -1.14 4.79
CA MET A 35 11.85 -0.53 5.00
C MET A 35 11.79 0.73 5.88
N ARG A 36 10.61 1.35 6.04
CA ARG A 36 10.45 2.52 6.91
C ARG A 36 10.66 2.11 8.38
N GLN A 37 10.16 0.96 8.81
CA GLN A 37 10.43 0.42 10.15
C GLN A 37 11.93 0.22 10.39
N TYR A 38 12.67 -0.28 9.39
CA TYR A 38 14.12 -0.47 9.51
C TYR A 38 14.86 0.84 9.84
N PHE A 39 14.46 1.96 9.25
CA PHE A 39 15.12 3.26 9.49
C PHE A 39 14.62 4.01 10.72
N PHE A 40 13.33 3.84 11.09
CA PHE A 40 12.68 4.67 12.11
C PHE A 40 12.17 3.88 13.32
N GLY A 41 12.45 2.58 13.41
CA GLY A 41 11.98 1.72 14.50
C GLY A 41 10.47 1.50 14.44
N ALA A 42 9.85 1.24 15.59
CA ALA A 42 8.41 0.94 15.69
C ALA A 42 7.53 2.07 15.12
N ASP A 43 7.93 3.33 15.27
CA ASP A 43 7.23 4.49 14.71
C ASP A 43 7.24 4.52 13.17
N GLY A 44 8.14 3.76 12.56
CA GLY A 44 8.24 3.58 11.12
C GLY A 44 7.40 2.44 10.56
N ASP A 45 6.74 1.62 11.40
CA ASP A 45 5.98 0.45 10.95
C ASP A 45 4.77 0.86 10.10
N THR A 46 4.71 0.32 8.88
CA THR A 46 3.61 0.56 7.93
C THR A 46 2.68 -0.64 7.74
N ASN A 47 2.90 -1.77 8.42
CA ASN A 47 2.09 -2.98 8.24
C ASN A 47 0.59 -2.75 8.50
N TRP A 48 0.26 -1.82 9.40
CA TRP A 48 -1.12 -1.42 9.67
C TRP A 48 -1.81 -0.87 8.42
N LYS A 49 -1.08 -0.19 7.53
CA LYS A 49 -1.63 0.36 6.29
C LYS A 49 -1.92 -0.74 5.28
N SER A 50 -1.11 -1.79 5.25
CA SER A 50 -1.38 -3.02 4.49
C SER A 50 -2.72 -3.63 4.87
N GLN A 51 -2.98 -3.78 6.17
CA GLN A 51 -4.22 -4.34 6.69
C GLN A 51 -5.43 -3.44 6.39
N PHE A 52 -5.27 -2.13 6.55
CA PHE A 52 -6.30 -1.16 6.21
C PHE A 52 -6.69 -1.22 4.73
N LEU A 53 -5.72 -1.15 3.82
CA LEU A 53 -5.96 -1.21 2.38
C LEU A 53 -6.56 -2.57 1.96
N GLY A 54 -6.08 -3.65 2.59
CA GLY A 54 -6.62 -5.00 2.48
C GLY A 54 -8.12 -5.03 2.72
N ASN A 55 -8.57 -4.54 3.88
CA ASN A 55 -9.97 -4.61 4.28
C ASN A 55 -10.90 -3.66 3.51
N GLU A 56 -10.40 -2.52 3.04
CA GLU A 56 -11.23 -1.52 2.34
C GLU A 56 -11.43 -1.83 0.85
N PHE A 57 -10.44 -2.46 0.20
CA PHE A 57 -10.42 -2.61 -1.26
C PHE A 57 -10.33 -4.05 -1.76
N PHE A 58 -10.09 -5.05 -0.91
CA PHE A 58 -9.91 -6.46 -1.30
C PHE A 58 -10.69 -7.43 -0.41
#